data_AF-A0A1H7E060-F1
#
_entry.id   AF-A0A1H7E060-F1
#
_cell.length_a   1.000
_cell.length_b   1.000
_cell.length_c   1.000
_cell.angle_alpha   90.00
_cell.angle_beta   90.00
_cell.angle_gamma   90.00
#
_symmetry.space_group_name_H-M   'P 1'
#
loop_
_entity.id
_entity.type
_entity.pdbx_description
1 polymer ?
#
loop_
_entity_poly.entity_id
_entity_poly.type
_entity_poly.pdbx_seq_one_letter_code
_entity_poly.pdbx_strand_id
1 'polypeptide(L)'
;MHDGDVFSVAGLEVQAVGDKHHRSHPDFPPVDNIGFLVDGEVLHPGDALTVVDAPTLLVPGQAPWMTVPDLIRYLRQMAPRRAYAVHDGLLNRWGLEVLDGVLRSEAEHLHADIRRLQSGECVSVQRRARLRDVS
;
A
#
# COMPACT_ATOMS: atom_id res chain seq x y z
N MET A 1 -2.98 -9.15 17.13
CA MET A 1 -3.38 -9.64 15.81
C MET A 1 -2.16 -10.19 15.14
N HIS A 2 -2.32 -11.27 14.42
CA HIS A 2 -1.28 -11.93 13.65
C HIS A 2 -1.69 -11.99 12.17
N ASP A 3 -0.72 -12.25 11.31
CA ASP A 3 -0.97 -12.51 9.90
C ASP A 3 -2.08 -13.56 9.71
N GLY A 4 -3.04 -13.25 8.85
CA GLY A 4 -4.18 -14.12 8.54
C GLY A 4 -5.38 -14.00 9.49
N ASP A 5 -5.29 -13.24 10.59
CA ASP A 5 -6.47 -12.94 11.41
C ASP A 5 -7.52 -12.19 10.56
N VAL A 6 -8.77 -12.65 10.59
CA VAL A 6 -9.91 -12.02 9.91
C VAL A 6 -10.97 -11.62 10.92
N PHE A 7 -11.46 -10.39 10.82
CA PHE A 7 -12.52 -9.88 11.67
C PHE A 7 -13.43 -8.90 10.91
N SER A 8 -14.57 -8.54 11.51
CA SER A 8 -15.49 -7.57 10.95
C SER A 8 -15.64 -6.36 11.86
N VAL A 9 -15.62 -5.16 11.28
CA VAL A 9 -15.86 -3.90 11.99
C VAL A 9 -16.69 -2.98 11.11
N ALA A 10 -17.76 -2.41 11.65
CA ALA A 10 -18.67 -1.51 10.92
C ALA A 10 -19.16 -2.04 9.55
N GLY A 11 -19.33 -3.36 9.40
CA GLY A 11 -19.74 -3.99 8.13
C GLY A 11 -18.64 -4.08 7.06
N LEU A 12 -17.38 -3.85 7.43
CA LEU A 12 -16.18 -4.10 6.62
C LEU A 12 -15.53 -5.40 7.11
N GLU A 13 -15.15 -6.26 6.18
CA GLU A 13 -14.23 -7.37 6.48
C GLU A 13 -12.81 -6.83 6.51
N VAL A 14 -12.02 -7.20 7.52
CA VAL A 14 -10.63 -6.79 7.66
C VAL A 14 -9.78 -8.03 7.87
N GLN A 15 -8.78 -8.19 7.00
CA GLN A 15 -7.74 -9.21 7.13
C GLN A 15 -6.44 -8.53 7.57
N ALA A 16 -5.86 -9.02 8.66
CA ALA A 16 -4.49 -8.69 9.05
C ALA A 16 -3.51 -9.38 8.09
N VAL A 17 -2.56 -8.63 7.54
CA VAL A 17 -1.58 -9.15 6.58
C VAL A 17 -0.15 -8.70 6.91
N GLY A 18 0.80 -9.62 6.80
CA GLY A 18 2.19 -9.40 7.19
C GLY A 18 2.42 -9.59 8.68
N ASP A 19 3.67 -9.48 9.10
CA ASP A 19 4.11 -9.72 10.49
C ASP A 19 5.24 -8.77 10.92
N LYS A 20 6.13 -8.42 9.98
CA LYS A 20 7.34 -7.63 10.26
C LYS A 20 7.45 -6.40 9.37
N HIS A 21 7.98 -5.34 9.94
CA HIS A 21 8.39 -4.13 9.23
C HIS A 21 9.52 -4.46 8.22
N HIS A 22 9.71 -3.64 7.19
CA HIS A 22 10.90 -3.79 6.33
C HIS A 22 12.20 -3.61 7.14
N ARG A 23 13.31 -4.26 6.77
CA ARG A 23 14.55 -4.08 7.54
C ARG A 23 15.04 -2.62 7.44
N SER A 24 15.14 -1.94 8.58
CA SER A 24 15.52 -0.53 8.66
C SER A 24 16.83 -0.27 9.41
N HIS A 25 17.33 -1.24 10.18
CA HIS A 25 18.60 -1.13 10.91
C HIS A 25 19.43 -2.41 10.75
N PRO A 26 20.76 -2.31 10.54
CA PRO A 26 21.61 -3.49 10.35
C PRO A 26 21.67 -4.38 11.61
N ASP A 27 21.72 -3.77 12.79
CA ASP A 27 22.01 -4.49 14.04
C ASP A 27 20.76 -4.97 14.80
N PHE A 28 19.57 -4.60 14.35
CA PHE A 28 18.32 -4.98 15.03
C PHE A 28 17.44 -5.82 14.10
N PRO A 29 16.72 -6.84 14.64
CA PRO A 29 15.69 -7.50 13.88
C PRO A 29 14.57 -6.50 13.53
N PRO A 30 13.83 -6.70 12.43
CA PRO A 30 12.68 -5.85 12.14
C PRO A 30 11.63 -5.94 13.26
N VAL A 31 11.04 -4.79 13.57
CA VAL A 31 9.93 -4.68 14.54
C VAL A 31 8.64 -5.25 13.95
N ASP A 32 7.66 -5.53 14.81
CA ASP A 32 6.35 -6.02 14.39
C ASP A 32 5.62 -4.96 13.55
N ASN A 33 5.00 -5.40 12.46
CA ASN A 33 4.15 -4.57 11.61
C ASN A 33 3.03 -5.43 11.02
N ILE A 34 1.79 -5.02 11.23
CA ILE A 34 0.62 -5.62 10.61
C ILE A 34 0.00 -4.61 9.65
N GLY A 35 -0.20 -5.03 8.40
CA GLY A 35 -1.04 -4.34 7.43
C GLY A 35 -2.49 -4.80 7.50
N PHE A 36 -3.37 -4.05 6.84
CA PHE A 36 -4.80 -4.36 6.79
C PHE A 36 -5.29 -4.37 5.35
N LEU A 37 -5.86 -5.51 4.93
CA LEU A 37 -6.64 -5.62 3.71
C LEU A 37 -8.12 -5.50 4.06
N VAL A 38 -8.76 -4.44 3.58
CA VAL A 38 -10.17 -4.12 3.87
C VAL A 38 -11.03 -4.53 2.68
N ASP A 39 -11.99 -5.43 2.92
CA ASP A 39 -12.91 -6.05 1.97
C ASP A 39 -12.24 -6.60 0.70
N GLY A 40 -10.97 -7.04 0.80
CA GLY A 40 -10.20 -7.48 -0.36
C GLY A 40 -9.99 -6.38 -1.42
N GLU A 41 -10.19 -5.11 -1.07
CA GLU A 41 -10.17 -3.98 -2.01
C GLU A 41 -9.03 -3.01 -1.73
N VAL A 42 -8.83 -2.61 -0.47
CA VAL A 42 -7.81 -1.63 -0.06
C VAL A 42 -6.80 -2.26 0.87
N LEU A 43 -5.53 -2.26 0.47
CA LEU A 43 -4.40 -2.63 1.33
C LEU A 43 -3.75 -1.39 1.92
N HIS A 44 -3.71 -1.31 3.25
CA HIS A 44 -2.78 -0.47 3.98
C HIS A 44 -1.66 -1.36 4.57
N PRO A 45 -0.46 -1.40 3.99
CA PRO A 45 0.59 -2.35 4.42
C PRO A 45 1.32 -1.91 5.70
N GLY A 46 1.03 -0.71 6.22
CA GLY A 46 1.80 -0.10 7.30
C GLY A 46 3.15 0.34 6.76
N ASP A 47 4.21 0.05 7.50
CA ASP A 47 5.61 0.33 7.15
C ASP A 47 6.33 -0.86 6.49
N ALA A 48 5.56 -1.87 6.07
CA ALA A 48 6.07 -3.03 5.36
C ALA A 48 5.82 -2.94 3.84
N LEU A 49 6.50 -3.79 3.08
CA LEU A 49 6.27 -4.01 1.65
C LEU A 49 5.55 -5.36 1.45
N THR A 50 4.48 -5.58 2.21
CA THR A 50 3.69 -6.83 2.19
C THR A 50 3.03 -7.04 0.83
N VAL A 51 3.17 -8.23 0.26
CA VAL A 51 2.64 -8.55 -1.08
C VAL A 51 1.44 -9.49 -0.97
N VAL A 52 0.26 -8.99 -1.29
CA VAL A 52 -1.02 -9.71 -1.39
C VAL A 52 -1.80 -9.19 -2.60
N ASP A 53 -2.77 -9.94 -3.12
CA ASP A 53 -3.65 -9.42 -4.18
C ASP A 53 -4.57 -8.34 -3.61
N ALA A 54 -4.39 -7.09 -4.06
CA ALA A 54 -5.19 -5.95 -3.64
C ALA A 54 -5.39 -4.98 -4.81
N PRO A 55 -6.64 -4.69 -5.22
CA PRO A 55 -6.92 -3.74 -6.30
C PRO A 55 -6.45 -2.32 -6.02
N THR A 56 -6.49 -1.88 -4.76
CA THR A 56 -6.05 -0.55 -4.30
C THR A 56 -4.96 -0.68 -3.24
N LEU A 57 -3.81 -0.05 -3.47
CA LEU A 57 -2.67 -0.05 -2.56
C LEU A 57 -2.43 1.34 -1.97
N LEU A 58 -2.35 1.45 -0.65
CA LEU A 58 -1.80 2.63 0.01
C LEU A 58 -0.29 2.45 0.14
N VAL A 59 0.43 2.84 -0.92
CA VAL A 59 1.86 2.52 -1.07
C VAL A 59 2.71 3.44 -0.18
N PRO A 60 3.65 2.93 0.65
CA PRO A 60 4.63 3.79 1.29
C PRO A 60 5.48 4.45 0.21
N GLY A 61 5.26 5.75 -0.04
CA GLY A 61 5.91 6.48 -1.14
C GLY A 61 7.34 6.88 -0.82
N GLN A 62 7.66 7.05 0.46
CA GLN A 62 9.01 7.32 0.94
C GLN A 62 9.21 6.75 2.34
N ALA A 63 10.41 6.26 2.63
CA ALA A 63 10.82 6.00 4.01
C ALA A 63 12.36 6.11 4.13
N PRO A 64 12.92 6.36 5.33
CA PRO A 64 14.36 6.37 5.54
C PRO A 64 15.07 5.06 5.18
N TRP A 65 14.34 3.95 5.18
CA TRP A 65 14.84 2.59 4.88
C TRP A 65 14.54 2.12 3.46
N MET A 66 13.92 2.94 2.61
CA MET A 66 13.45 2.54 1.29
C MET A 66 14.13 3.38 0.20
N THR A 67 14.50 2.74 -0.91
CA THR A 67 15.00 3.42 -2.11
C THR A 67 13.92 3.50 -3.21
N VAL A 68 14.11 4.38 -4.20
CA VAL A 68 13.22 4.45 -5.38
C VAL A 68 13.10 3.11 -6.12
N PRO A 69 14.19 2.34 -6.35
CA PRO A 69 14.08 0.99 -6.88
C PRO A 69 13.20 0.05 -6.06
N ASP A 70 13.16 0.19 -4.73
CA ASP A 70 12.29 -0.63 -3.87
C ASP A 70 10.81 -0.29 -4.09
N LEU A 71 10.48 1.01 -4.16
CA LEU A 71 9.14 1.47 -4.52
C LEU A 71 8.68 0.92 -5.88
N ILE A 72 9.53 1.03 -6.91
CA ILE A 72 9.24 0.52 -8.26
C ILE A 72 9.02 -1.00 -8.22
N ARG A 73 9.92 -1.74 -7.56
CA ARG A 73 9.80 -3.20 -7.45
C ARG A 73 8.51 -3.59 -6.76
N TYR A 74 8.16 -2.89 -5.68
CA TYR A 74 6.96 -3.18 -4.92
C TYR A 74 5.68 -2.89 -5.72
N LEU A 75 5.59 -1.74 -6.40
CA LEU A 75 4.47 -1.40 -7.27
C LEU A 75 4.28 -2.44 -8.38
N ARG A 76 5.36 -2.87 -9.04
CA ARG A 76 5.30 -3.88 -10.10
C ARG A 76 4.96 -5.27 -9.58
N GLN A 77 5.44 -5.63 -8.39
CA GLN A 77 5.14 -6.92 -7.78
C GLN A 77 3.68 -7.00 -7.33
N MET A 78 3.14 -5.91 -6.80
CA MET A 78 1.71 -5.80 -6.42
C MET A 78 0.80 -5.70 -7.63
N ALA A 79 1.26 -5.07 -8.72
CA ALA A 79 0.50 -4.78 -9.94
C ALA A 79 -0.92 -4.24 -9.67
N PRO A 80 -1.07 -3.21 -8.82
CA PRO A 80 -2.40 -2.77 -8.39
C PRO A 80 -3.12 -2.02 -9.52
N ARG A 81 -4.45 -1.99 -9.46
CA ARG A 81 -5.24 -1.13 -10.37
C ARG A 81 -5.14 0.35 -9.98
N ARG A 82 -4.93 0.60 -8.68
CA ARG A 82 -4.79 1.91 -8.06
C ARG A 82 -3.72 1.87 -7.00
N ALA A 83 -2.84 2.87 -6.94
CA ALA A 83 -1.98 3.07 -5.79
C ALA A 83 -1.92 4.54 -5.38
N TYR A 84 -2.14 4.78 -4.10
CA TYR A 84 -2.09 6.12 -3.52
C TYR A 84 -0.95 6.19 -2.52
N ALA A 85 0.04 7.03 -2.81
CA ALA A 85 1.21 7.13 -1.97
C ALA A 85 0.88 7.80 -0.63
N VAL A 86 1.32 7.14 0.44
CA VAL A 86 1.36 7.63 1.82
C VAL A 86 2.82 7.81 2.25
N HIS A 87 3.07 8.18 3.51
CA HIS A 87 4.42 8.24 4.08
C HIS A 87 5.37 9.31 3.50
N ASP A 88 4.87 10.28 2.74
CA ASP A 88 5.68 11.30 2.07
C ASP A 88 6.03 12.52 2.95
N GLY A 89 5.61 12.53 4.22
CA GLY A 89 5.76 13.69 5.12
C GLY A 89 7.20 14.10 5.45
N LEU A 90 8.21 13.26 5.16
CA LEU A 90 9.62 13.61 5.33
C LEU A 90 10.18 14.39 4.14
N LEU A 91 9.43 14.49 3.04
CA LEU A 91 9.88 15.13 1.82
C LEU A 91 9.56 16.62 1.82
N ASN A 92 10.54 17.41 1.40
CA ASN A 92 10.30 18.78 0.96
C ASN A 92 9.72 18.78 -0.47
N ARG A 93 9.38 19.97 -1.00
CA ARG A 93 8.80 20.11 -2.34
C ARG A 93 9.59 19.42 -3.46
N TRP A 94 10.92 19.44 -3.41
CA TRP A 94 11.76 18.84 -4.44
C TRP A 94 11.72 17.32 -4.38
N GLY A 95 11.71 16.77 -3.17
CA GLY A 95 11.53 15.33 -2.96
C GLY A 95 10.16 14.85 -3.44
N LEU A 96 9.11 15.65 -3.19
CA LEU A 96 7.76 15.36 -3.68
C LEU A 96 7.70 15.38 -5.22
N GLU A 97 8.37 16.32 -5.88
CA GLU A 97 8.45 16.35 -7.36
C GLU A 97 9.10 15.08 -7.92
N VAL A 98 10.17 14.58 -7.28
CA VAL A 98 10.81 13.32 -7.67
C VAL A 98 9.87 12.13 -7.45
N LEU A 99 9.22 12.06 -6.29
CA LEU A 99 8.27 11.00 -5.97
C LEU A 99 7.11 10.98 -6.98
N ASP A 100 6.50 12.14 -7.24
CA ASP A 100 5.40 12.28 -8.20
C ASP A 100 5.84 11.87 -9.63
N GLY A 101 7.10 12.16 -10.00
CA GLY A 101 7.69 11.70 -11.25
C GLY A 101 7.80 10.17 -11.35
N VAL A 102 8.27 9.51 -10.29
CA VAL A 102 8.36 8.04 -10.23
C VAL A 102 6.97 7.41 -10.28
N LEU A 103 6.03 7.90 -9.47
CA LEU A 103 4.65 7.40 -9.44
C LEU A 103 3.97 7.53 -10.81
N ARG A 104 4.14 8.67 -11.49
CA ARG A 104 3.62 8.88 -12.85
C ARG A 104 4.21 7.89 -13.85
N SER A 105 5.52 7.66 -13.81
CA SER A 105 6.18 6.70 -14.69
C SER A 105 5.62 5.28 -14.50
N GLU A 106 5.36 4.87 -13.25
CA GLU A 106 4.81 3.54 -12.97
C GLU A 106 3.31 3.47 -13.28
N ALA A 107 2.56 4.57 -13.14
CA ALA A 107 1.17 4.67 -13.59
C ALA A 107 1.05 4.38 -15.09
N GLU A 108 1.93 4.98 -15.90
CA GLU A 108 2.01 4.76 -17.35
C GLU A 108 2.42 3.33 -17.68
N HIS A 109 3.43 2.79 -16.99
CA HIS A 109 3.94 1.44 -17.21
C HIS A 109 2.91 0.35 -16.91
N LEU A 110 2.17 0.49 -15.81
CA LEU A 110 1.17 -0.49 -15.36
C LEU A 110 -0.24 -0.22 -15.91
N HIS A 111 -0.44 0.89 -16.61
CA HIS A 111 -1.76 1.36 -17.06
C HIS A 111 -2.77 1.45 -15.89
N ALA A 112 -2.31 2.02 -14.76
CA ALA A 112 -3.03 2.08 -13.49
C ALA A 112 -3.10 3.53 -12.95
N ASP A 113 -4.02 3.79 -12.02
CA ASP A 113 -4.09 5.08 -11.31
C ASP A 113 -3.09 5.10 -10.15
N ILE A 114 -1.88 5.59 -10.38
CA ILE A 114 -0.80 5.64 -9.38
C ILE A 114 -0.35 7.08 -9.16
N ARG A 115 -0.58 7.61 -7.95
CA ARG A 115 -0.33 9.02 -7.62
C ARG A 115 -0.34 9.28 -6.13
N ARG A 116 -0.03 10.51 -5.72
CA ARG A 116 -0.32 11.00 -4.37
C ARG A 116 -1.73 11.58 -4.28
N LEU A 117 -2.30 11.52 -3.09
CA LEU A 117 -3.45 12.34 -2.70
C LEU A 117 -2.93 13.57 -1.97
N GLN A 118 -3.52 14.74 -2.24
CA GLN A 118 -3.24 15.93 -1.43
C GLN A 118 -3.91 15.83 -0.06
N SER A 119 -3.40 16.56 0.93
CA SER A 119 -4.03 16.61 2.25
C SER A 119 -5.47 17.09 2.15
N GLY A 120 -6.42 16.26 2.59
CA GLY A 120 -7.87 16.53 2.50
C GLY A 120 -8.52 16.08 1.19
N GLU A 121 -7.75 15.63 0.20
CA GLU A 121 -8.29 14.99 -1.00
C GLU A 121 -8.87 13.61 -0.64
N CYS A 122 -9.96 13.23 -1.30
CA CYS A 122 -10.65 11.97 -1.09
C CYS A 122 -10.88 11.26 -2.41
N VAL A 123 -10.79 9.92 -2.39
CA VAL A 123 -11.15 9.05 -3.51
C VAL A 123 -12.16 8.02 -3.04
N SER A 124 -13.09 7.67 -3.92
CA SER A 124 -14.03 6.58 -3.67
C SER A 124 -13.60 5.35 -4.48
N VAL A 125 -13.46 4.23 -3.80
CA VAL A 125 -13.21 2.92 -4.43
C VAL A 125 -14.45 2.06 -4.28
N GLN A 126 -14.78 1.31 -5.33
CA GLN A 126 -15.92 0.39 -5.26
C GLN A 126 -15.48 -0.93 -4.65
N ARG A 127 -16.23 -1.42 -3.65
CA ARG A 127 -16.06 -2.80 -3.20
C ARG A 127 -16.32 -3.74 -4.38
N ARG A 128 -15.49 -4.78 -4.53
CA ARG A 128 -15.87 -5.91 -5.39
C ARG A 128 -17.20 -6.49 -4.89
N ALA A 129 -18.12 -6.78 -5.81
CA ALA A 129 -19.29 -7.56 -5.47
C ALA A 129 -18.82 -8.93 -4.98
N ARG A 130 -19.20 -9.32 -3.75
CA ARG A 130 -19.02 -10.71 -3.32
C ARG A 130 -19.78 -11.57 -4.33
N LEU A 131 -19.07 -12.48 -5.00
CA LEU A 131 -19.73 -13.57 -5.72
C LEU A 131 -20.61 -14.25 -4.67
N ARG A 132 -21.93 -14.18 -4.84
CA ARG A 132 -22.83 -14.97 -3.99
C ARG A 132 -22.50 -16.41 -4.35
N ASP A 133 -22.07 -17.21 -3.39
CA ASP A 133 -22.06 -18.65 -3.55
C ASP A 133 -23.48 -19.05 -3.94
N VAL A 134 -23.63 -19.49 -5.19
CA VAL A 134 -24.87 -20.10 -5.68
C VAL A 134 -24.88 -21.50 -5.07
N SER A 135 -25.54 -21.62 -3.92
CA SER A 135 -25.97 -22.90 -3.34
C SER A 135 -27.21 -23.42 -4.04
#